data_AF-A0A2G8KAF8-F1
#
_entry.id   AF-A0A2G8KAF8-F1
#
_cell.length_a   1.000
_cell.length_b   1.000
_cell.length_c   1.000
_cell.angle_alpha   90.00
_cell.angle_beta   90.00
_cell.angle_gamma   90.00
#
_symmetry.space_group_name_H-M   'P 1'
#
loop_
_entity.id
_entity.type
_entity.pdbx_description
1 polymer ?
#
loop_
_entity_poly.entity_id
_entity_poly.type
_entity_poly.pdbx_seq_one_letter_code
_entity_poly.pdbx_strand_id
1 'polypeptide(L)'
;MATNRKHQEVVEVSGQTEHLLTECESRTKFAKCPRCSEAHEKTELDRYVTEKICEPLAEGMARCPLCETQILANDESWKSHLMGHNGCPLNPRKGGKKSKLPVKDKKGPGAAGKQVPRQTRGKKGVKGR
;
A
#
# COMPACT_ATOMS: atom_id res chain seq x y z
N MET A 1 22.22 -17.55 -2.39
CA MET A 1 21.15 -16.58 -2.05
C MET A 1 19.91 -17.01 -2.83
N ALA A 2 19.00 -17.78 -2.22
CA ALA A 2 17.77 -18.19 -2.91
C ALA A 2 16.91 -16.94 -3.11
N THR A 3 16.86 -16.43 -4.34
CA THR A 3 15.89 -15.40 -4.70
C THR A 3 14.53 -16.06 -4.64
N ASN A 4 13.72 -15.68 -3.65
CA ASN A 4 12.31 -16.02 -3.57
C ASN A 4 11.62 -15.45 -4.83
N ARG A 5 11.65 -16.22 -5.91
CA ARG A 5 11.02 -15.89 -7.18
C ARG A 5 9.52 -16.00 -6.93
N LYS A 6 8.90 -14.86 -6.60
CA LYS A 6 7.43 -14.73 -6.64
C LYS A 6 6.97 -15.27 -7.99
N HIS A 7 6.13 -16.30 -7.92
CA HIS A 7 5.45 -16.89 -9.06
C HIS A 7 4.70 -15.80 -9.82
N GLN A 8 4.92 -15.67 -11.13
CA GLN A 8 4.31 -14.64 -11.98
C GLN A 8 3.25 -15.27 -12.86
N GLU A 9 2.05 -15.42 -12.31
CA GLU A 9 0.85 -15.82 -13.05
C GLU A 9 -0.20 -14.72 -12.97
N VAL A 10 -0.96 -14.57 -14.05
CA VAL A 10 -2.07 -13.62 -14.11
C VAL A 10 -3.31 -14.32 -13.58
N VAL A 11 -3.62 -14.07 -12.32
CA VAL A 11 -4.79 -14.62 -11.63
C VAL A 11 -5.75 -13.51 -11.21
N GLU A 12 -7.00 -13.87 -10.97
CA GLU A 12 -7.98 -12.95 -10.37
C GLU A 12 -7.58 -12.60 -8.94
N VAL A 13 -7.77 -11.33 -8.55
CA VAL A 13 -7.36 -10.86 -7.22
C VAL A 13 -8.18 -11.53 -6.12
N SER A 14 -9.47 -11.79 -6.37
CA SER A 14 -10.37 -12.52 -5.47
C SER A 14 -10.01 -14.00 -5.31
N GLY A 15 -9.45 -14.61 -6.35
CA GLY A 15 -9.07 -16.03 -6.39
C GLY A 15 -7.63 -16.33 -5.97
N GLN A 16 -6.83 -15.32 -5.59
CA GLN A 16 -5.40 -15.51 -5.33
C GLN A 16 -5.12 -16.58 -4.26
N THR A 17 -5.92 -16.62 -3.18
CA THR A 17 -5.73 -17.61 -2.12
C THR A 17 -6.05 -19.02 -2.59
N GLU A 18 -7.15 -19.21 -3.35
CA GLU A 18 -7.51 -20.50 -3.96
C GLU A 18 -6.36 -20.98 -4.85
N HIS A 19 -5.87 -20.10 -5.71
CA HIS A 19 -4.77 -20.38 -6.62
C HIS A 19 -3.52 -20.89 -5.87
N LEU A 20 -3.09 -20.20 -4.81
CA LEU A 20 -1.92 -20.60 -4.02
C LEU A 20 -2.10 -21.97 -3.35
N LEU A 21 -3.33 -22.39 -3.08
CA LEU A 21 -3.64 -23.63 -2.36
C LEU A 21 -3.90 -24.82 -3.30
N THR A 22 -4.38 -24.58 -4.52
CA THR A 22 -4.87 -25.66 -5.39
C THR A 22 -4.19 -25.70 -6.76
N GLU A 23 -3.81 -24.56 -7.33
CA GLU A 23 -3.33 -24.45 -8.72
C GLU A 23 -1.83 -24.20 -8.82
N CYS A 24 -1.27 -23.38 -7.93
CA CYS A 24 0.13 -22.96 -7.97
C CYS A 24 1.09 -24.15 -7.91
N GLU A 25 2.21 -24.11 -8.63
CA GLU A 25 3.26 -25.13 -8.57
C GLU A 25 3.80 -25.33 -7.13
N SER A 26 3.76 -24.25 -6.34
CA SER A 26 4.20 -24.26 -4.94
C SER A 26 3.08 -24.57 -3.95
N ARG A 27 1.89 -25.00 -4.40
CA ARG A 27 0.72 -25.29 -3.53
C ARG A 27 1.02 -26.21 -2.36
N THR A 28 1.95 -27.15 -2.54
CA THR A 28 2.36 -28.10 -1.50
C THR A 28 3.05 -27.43 -0.31
N LYS A 29 3.59 -26.22 -0.50
CA LYS A 29 4.25 -25.42 0.53
C LYS A 29 3.29 -24.50 1.29
N PHE A 30 2.10 -24.25 0.75
CA PHE A 30 1.12 -23.34 1.35
C PHE A 30 0.02 -24.10 2.09
N ALA A 31 -0.53 -23.47 3.12
CA ALA A 31 -1.72 -23.91 3.82
C ALA A 31 -2.58 -22.70 4.20
N LYS A 32 -3.89 -22.94 4.28
CA LYS A 32 -4.87 -21.90 4.62
C LYS A 32 -4.83 -21.63 6.13
N CYS A 33 -4.71 -20.35 6.51
CA CYS A 33 -4.83 -19.94 7.89
C CYS A 33 -6.28 -20.06 8.36
N PRO A 34 -6.57 -20.72 9.49
CA PRO A 34 -7.94 -20.86 10.00
C PRO A 34 -8.51 -19.55 10.57
N ARG A 35 -7.69 -18.51 10.81
CA ARG A 35 -8.14 -17.24 11.39
C ARG A 35 -8.44 -16.18 10.33
N CYS A 36 -7.52 -15.94 9.40
CA CYS A 36 -7.69 -14.93 8.35
C CYS A 36 -8.07 -15.49 6.98
N SER A 37 -8.13 -16.82 6.83
CA SER A 37 -8.40 -17.51 5.56
C SER A 37 -7.39 -17.24 4.44
N GLU A 38 -6.21 -16.66 4.73
CA GLU A 38 -5.13 -16.42 3.77
C GLU A 38 -4.19 -17.62 3.62
N ALA A 39 -3.45 -17.70 2.51
CA ALA A 39 -2.45 -18.75 2.29
C ALA A 39 -1.09 -18.35 2.86
N HIS A 40 -0.54 -19.17 3.76
CA HIS A 40 0.79 -18.99 4.35
C HIS A 40 1.66 -20.23 4.12
N GLU A 41 2.97 -20.07 4.14
CA GLU A 41 3.88 -21.21 4.10
C GLU A 41 3.68 -22.10 5.33
N LYS A 42 3.58 -23.42 5.12
CA LYS A 42 3.32 -24.41 6.18
C LYS A 42 4.34 -24.33 7.31
N THR A 43 5.59 -23.96 6.98
CA THR A 43 6.69 -23.82 7.94
C THR A 43 6.50 -22.66 8.92
N GLU A 44 5.78 -21.61 8.52
CA GLU A 44 5.56 -20.42 9.35
C GLU A 44 4.13 -20.30 9.87
N LEU A 45 3.18 -21.05 9.30
CA LEU A 45 1.76 -20.94 9.63
C LEU A 45 1.47 -21.19 11.12
N ASP A 46 2.10 -22.19 11.72
CA ASP A 46 1.88 -22.52 13.15
C ASP A 46 2.25 -21.36 14.07
N ARG A 47 3.46 -20.81 13.88
CA ARG A 47 3.93 -19.62 14.61
C ARG A 47 3.00 -18.43 14.36
N TYR A 48 2.64 -18.20 13.10
CA TYR A 48 1.76 -17.10 12.69
C TYR A 48 0.38 -17.14 13.37
N VAL A 49 -0.22 -18.33 13.46
CA VAL A 49 -1.51 -18.55 14.14
C VAL A 49 -1.36 -18.40 15.65
N THR A 50 -0.32 -19.01 16.24
CA THR A 50 -0.08 -19.03 17.69
C THR A 50 0.22 -17.64 18.25
N GLU A 51 1.09 -16.88 17.59
CA GLU A 51 1.43 -15.50 17.96
C GLU A 51 0.33 -14.49 17.61
N LYS A 52 -0.75 -14.95 16.97
CA LYS A 52 -1.90 -14.14 16.57
C LYS A 52 -1.54 -12.96 15.67
N ILE A 53 -0.59 -13.16 14.77
CA ILE A 53 -0.07 -12.11 13.88
C ILE A 53 -1.17 -11.58 12.94
N CYS A 54 -2.10 -12.45 12.50
CA CYS A 54 -3.23 -12.05 11.68
C CYS A 54 -4.39 -11.44 12.48
N GLU A 55 -5.04 -10.48 11.82
CA GLU A 55 -6.41 -10.09 12.13
C GLU A 55 -7.40 -11.14 11.56
N PRO A 56 -8.33 -11.67 12.39
CA PRO A 56 -9.29 -12.69 11.97
C PRO A 56 -10.29 -12.16 10.94
N LEU A 57 -10.71 -13.01 10.02
CA LEU A 57 -11.69 -12.69 8.99
C LEU A 57 -13.11 -12.93 9.51
N ALA A 58 -13.98 -11.93 9.34
CA ALA A 58 -15.39 -12.09 9.68
C ALA A 58 -16.10 -13.01 8.68
N GLU A 59 -17.17 -13.67 9.13
CA GLU A 59 -17.97 -14.53 8.27
C GLU A 59 -18.58 -13.74 7.09
N GLY A 60 -18.54 -14.31 5.89
CA GLY A 60 -19.02 -13.64 4.67
C GLY A 60 -18.11 -12.53 4.13
N MET A 61 -16.94 -12.30 4.74
CA MET A 61 -15.93 -11.38 4.23
C MET A 61 -14.83 -12.12 3.47
N ALA A 62 -14.13 -11.39 2.61
CA ALA A 62 -12.90 -11.76 1.96
C ALA A 62 -11.84 -10.67 2.24
N ARG A 63 -10.57 -11.05 2.29
CA ARG A 63 -9.47 -10.09 2.47
C ARG A 63 -8.80 -9.80 1.13
N CYS A 64 -8.61 -8.53 0.82
CA CYS A 64 -7.88 -8.13 -0.38
C CYS A 64 -6.37 -8.42 -0.21
N PRO A 65 -5.74 -9.28 -1.01
CA PRO A 65 -4.32 -9.60 -0.87
C PRO A 65 -3.38 -8.45 -1.25
N LEU A 66 -3.92 -7.37 -1.84
CA LEU A 66 -3.13 -6.20 -2.21
C LEU A 66 -3.01 -5.20 -1.08
N CYS A 67 -4.04 -5.05 -0.24
CA CYS A 67 -4.11 -4.02 0.79
C CYS A 67 -4.66 -4.49 2.14
N GLU A 68 -4.84 -5.79 2.30
CA GLU A 68 -5.25 -6.49 3.53
C GLU A 68 -6.60 -6.03 4.11
N THR A 69 -7.34 -5.20 3.37
CA THR A 69 -8.67 -4.71 3.75
C THR A 69 -9.71 -5.82 3.60
N GLN A 70 -10.57 -5.96 4.61
CA GLN A 70 -11.72 -6.85 4.57
C GLN A 70 -12.84 -6.23 3.74
N ILE A 71 -13.42 -7.01 2.85
CA ILE A 71 -14.53 -6.64 1.96
C ILE A 71 -15.53 -7.79 1.92
N LEU A 72 -16.78 -7.55 1.51
CA LEU A 72 -17.74 -8.64 1.38
C LEU A 72 -17.27 -9.63 0.31
N ALA A 73 -17.46 -10.93 0.58
CA ALA A 73 -17.12 -12.02 -0.34
C ALA A 73 -18.15 -12.13 -1.48
N ASN A 74 -18.43 -11.02 -2.17
CA ASN A 74 -19.32 -10.97 -3.34
C ASN A 74 -18.67 -10.20 -4.49
N ASP A 75 -19.09 -10.51 -5.71
CA ASP A 75 -18.49 -9.94 -6.93
C ASP A 75 -18.61 -8.41 -6.97
N GLU A 76 -19.77 -7.86 -6.57
CA GLU A 76 -20.01 -6.42 -6.58
C GLU A 76 -19.06 -5.64 -5.66
N SER A 77 -18.74 -6.19 -4.49
CA SER A 77 -17.82 -5.56 -3.53
C SER A 77 -16.39 -5.68 -3.99
N TRP A 78 -15.98 -6.80 -4.57
CA TRP A 78 -14.68 -6.92 -5.24
C TRP A 78 -14.55 -5.93 -6.39
N LYS A 79 -15.57 -5.82 -7.23
CA LYS A 79 -15.64 -4.88 -8.35
C LYS A 79 -15.51 -3.43 -7.88
N SER A 80 -16.31 -3.05 -6.88
CA SER A 80 -16.29 -1.72 -6.27
C SER A 80 -14.93 -1.45 -5.61
N HIS A 81 -14.37 -2.42 -4.90
CA HIS A 81 -13.05 -2.29 -4.27
C HIS A 81 -11.94 -2.18 -5.32
N LEU A 82 -11.90 -3.00 -6.36
CA LEU A 82 -10.79 -2.98 -7.31
C LEU A 82 -10.85 -1.80 -8.29
N MET A 83 -12.05 -1.34 -8.65
CA MET A 83 -12.26 -0.33 -9.70
C MET A 83 -12.89 0.99 -9.24
N GLY A 84 -13.58 1.03 -8.10
CA GLY A 84 -14.28 2.23 -7.63
C GLY A 84 -13.34 3.36 -7.23
N HIS A 85 -13.80 4.61 -7.20
CA HIS A 85 -12.96 5.80 -6.93
C HIS A 85 -12.16 5.68 -5.62
N ASN A 86 -12.83 5.30 -4.52
CA ASN A 86 -12.21 5.05 -3.20
C ASN A 86 -11.84 3.57 -2.97
N GLY A 87 -11.66 2.80 -4.05
CA GLY A 87 -11.26 1.39 -3.97
C GLY A 87 -9.79 1.18 -3.56
N CYS A 88 -9.32 -0.07 -3.69
CA CYS A 88 -7.98 -0.57 -3.37
C CYS A 88 -6.85 0.43 -3.66
N PRO A 89 -6.16 0.95 -2.63
CA PRO A 89 -5.08 1.92 -2.80
C PRO A 89 -3.83 1.29 -3.42
N LEU A 90 -3.67 -0.02 -3.24
CA LEU A 90 -2.52 -0.78 -3.71
C LEU A 90 -2.80 -1.57 -5.00
N ASN A 91 -3.87 -1.23 -5.74
CA ASN A 91 -4.13 -1.83 -7.05
C ASN A 91 -3.20 -1.19 -8.11
N PRO A 92 -2.16 -1.89 -8.60
CA PRO A 92 -1.22 -1.32 -9.57
C PRO A 92 -1.87 -0.98 -10.91
N ARG A 93 -3.02 -1.60 -11.23
CA ARG A 93 -3.74 -1.37 -12.49
C ARG A 93 -4.59 -0.09 -12.49
N LYS A 94 -4.93 0.47 -11.31
CA LYS A 94 -5.57 1.79 -11.20
C LYS A 94 -4.62 2.94 -11.53
N GLY A 95 -3.32 2.72 -11.34
CA GLY A 95 -2.25 3.72 -11.50
C GLY A 95 -1.82 4.00 -12.94
N GLY A 96 -2.74 3.99 -13.92
CA GLY A 96 -2.46 4.34 -15.33
C GLY A 96 -2.00 5.79 -15.55
N LYS A 97 -1.79 6.57 -14.49
CA LYS A 97 -1.08 7.85 -14.53
C LYS A 97 -0.12 7.84 -13.35
N LYS A 98 1.17 7.78 -13.64
CA LYS A 98 2.24 8.06 -12.68
C LYS A 98 2.02 9.47 -12.15
N SER A 99 1.33 9.61 -11.02
CA SER A 99 1.39 10.83 -10.23
C SER A 99 2.84 10.93 -9.78
N LYS A 100 3.60 11.74 -10.49
CA LYS A 100 4.98 12.06 -10.17
C LYS A 100 5.05 12.39 -8.68
N LEU A 101 5.77 11.57 -7.92
CA LEU A 101 6.35 12.03 -6.66
C LEU A 101 7.06 13.36 -6.99
N PRO A 102 6.82 14.46 -6.27
CA PRO A 102 7.59 15.67 -6.47
C PRO A 102 9.05 15.35 -6.13
N VAL A 103 9.86 15.24 -7.18
CA VAL A 103 11.31 15.13 -7.08
C VAL A 103 11.81 16.45 -6.50
N LYS A 104 12.34 16.39 -5.28
CA LYS A 104 12.90 17.54 -4.58
C LYS A 104 14.38 17.61 -4.97
N ASP A 105 14.64 18.03 -6.21
CA ASP A 105 15.99 18.24 -6.73
C ASP A 105 16.55 19.60 -6.29
N LYS A 106 17.45 19.50 -5.31
CA LYS A 106 18.75 20.20 -5.13
C LYS A 106 18.92 21.67 -5.51
N LYS A 107 19.49 22.45 -4.57
CA LYS A 107 20.63 23.37 -4.84
C LYS A 107 21.33 23.86 -3.56
N GLY A 108 22.57 23.41 -3.31
CA GLY A 108 23.60 24.28 -2.71
C GLY A 108 24.15 25.22 -3.80
N PRO A 109 24.84 26.35 -3.50
CA PRO A 109 26.15 26.34 -2.83
C PRO A 109 26.50 27.60 -1.98
N GLY A 110 27.58 27.47 -1.18
CA GLY A 110 28.75 28.38 -1.18
C GLY A 110 28.65 29.88 -0.77
N ALA A 111 29.41 30.20 0.29
CA ALA A 111 30.33 31.33 0.45
C ALA A 111 29.84 32.81 0.48
N ALA A 112 30.10 33.42 1.65
CA ALA A 112 30.74 34.72 1.93
C ALA A 112 30.31 36.01 1.18
N GLY A 113 30.00 37.06 1.97
CA GLY A 113 30.09 38.44 1.48
C GLY A 113 29.38 39.47 2.37
N LYS A 114 30.17 40.28 3.07
CA LYS A 114 29.78 41.50 3.79
C LYS A 114 29.01 42.47 2.87
N GLN A 115 28.12 43.31 3.44
CA GLN A 115 28.05 44.78 3.28
C GLN A 115 26.69 45.36 3.75
N VAL A 116 26.75 46.18 4.81
CA VAL A 116 25.85 47.33 5.03
C VAL A 116 26.21 48.44 4.00
N PRO A 117 25.45 49.53 3.74
CA PRO A 117 24.47 50.17 4.63
C PRO A 117 23.30 50.97 3.97
N ARG A 118 22.50 51.64 4.82
CA ARG A 118 22.13 53.07 4.73
C ARG A 118 20.92 53.52 3.88
N GLN A 119 19.89 53.96 4.63
CA GLN A 119 18.98 55.11 4.40
C GLN A 119 18.04 55.06 3.18
N THR A 120 16.88 55.72 3.09
CA THR A 120 16.37 57.01 3.62
C THR A 120 14.82 56.95 3.66
N ARG A 121 14.18 57.38 4.74
CA ARG A 121 13.35 58.61 4.88
C ARG A 121 12.08 58.73 4.01
N GLY A 122 10.91 58.85 4.68
CA GLY A 122 9.68 59.43 4.12
C GLY A 122 8.41 59.02 4.88
N LYS A 123 8.07 59.57 6.06
CA LYS A 123 7.28 60.80 6.35
C LYS A 123 5.74 60.65 6.18
N LYS A 124 5.04 60.85 7.33
CA LYS A 124 3.72 61.48 7.58
C LYS A 124 2.44 60.63 7.74
N GLY A 125 1.83 60.85 8.91
CA GLY A 125 0.39 61.11 9.15
C GLY A 125 -0.45 59.86 9.46
N VAL A 126 -1.47 59.86 10.31
CA VAL A 126 -2.12 60.86 11.17
C VAL A 126 -3.16 60.08 12.02
N LYS A 127 -3.47 60.58 13.23
CA LYS A 127 -4.69 60.38 14.04
C LYS A 127 -4.99 59.01 14.70
N GLY A 128 -5.11 59.06 16.03
CA GLY A 128 -6.43 58.91 16.67
C GLY A 128 -6.57 57.86 17.77
N ARG A 129 -6.42 58.24 19.04
CA ARG A 129 -7.48 58.36 20.07
C ARG A 129 -6.86 58.65 21.42
#